data_AF-A0A1W9Q5G7-F1
#
_entry.id   AF-A0A1W9Q5G7-F1
#
_cell.length_a   1.000
_cell.length_b   1.000
_cell.length_c   1.000
_cell.angle_alpha   90.00
_cell.angle_beta   90.00
_cell.angle_gamma   90.00
#
_symmetry.space_group_name_H-M   'P 1'
#
loop_
_entity.id
_entity.type
_entity.pdbx_description
1 polymer ?
#
loop_
_entity_poly.entity_id
_entity_poly.type
_entity_poly.pdbx_seq_one_letter_code
_entity_poly.pdbx_strand_id
1 'polypeptide(L)'
;MEELFELMTIPDTADGRTSVRLGIRLKAAGHEALCPVTKPCETYEIFDRECQILIDRLEQIRRQARNLLKSPSSVRGPAIDPDMSAKEIWDLLSTITDEAVWVAAFNDLNLSRRKAVAEHVLTHCNIFSGKAAVFSSRYDSKTGLM
;
A
#
# COMPACT_ATOMS: atom_id res chain seq x y z
N MET A 1 8.23 -16.96 9.34
CA MET A 1 6.84 -16.49 9.42
C MET A 1 5.98 -17.70 9.16
N GLU A 2 5.07 -18.08 10.06
CA GLU A 2 4.20 -19.23 9.82
C GLU A 2 3.34 -18.97 8.56
N GLU A 3 3.09 -20.01 7.76
CA GLU A 3 2.18 -19.92 6.60
C GLU A 3 0.75 -19.69 7.11
N LEU A 4 0.37 -18.41 7.19
CA LEU A 4 -0.93 -17.98 7.72
C LEU A 4 -2.07 -18.24 6.73
N PHE A 5 -1.77 -18.16 5.44
CA PHE A 5 -2.72 -18.33 4.35
C PHE A 5 -2.53 -19.68 3.67
N GLU A 6 -3.64 -20.33 3.34
CA GLU A 6 -3.62 -21.65 2.72
C GLU A 6 -4.71 -21.73 1.63
N LEU A 7 -4.38 -22.35 0.50
CA LEU A 7 -5.33 -22.60 -0.57
C LEU A 7 -6.13 -23.86 -0.24
N MET A 8 -7.45 -23.70 -0.08
CA MET A 8 -8.37 -24.81 0.17
C MET A 8 -9.00 -25.26 -1.14
N THR A 9 -8.92 -26.55 -1.44
CA THR A 9 -9.65 -27.18 -2.55
C THR A 9 -10.95 -27.77 -2.06
N ILE A 10 -12.02 -27.58 -2.82
CA ILE A 10 -13.33 -28.16 -2.57
C ILE A 10 -13.68 -29.01 -3.78
N PRO A 11 -13.65 -30.35 -3.67
CA PRO A 11 -14.10 -31.22 -4.74
C PRO A 11 -15.62 -31.13 -4.85
N ASP A 12 -16.15 -30.77 -6.02
CA ASP A 12 -17.58 -30.88 -6.27
C ASP A 12 -17.92 -32.33 -6.62
N THR A 13 -18.69 -32.98 -5.74
CA THR A 13 -19.12 -34.37 -5.90
C THR A 13 -20.18 -34.56 -6.99
N ALA A 14 -20.78 -33.49 -7.53
CA ALA A 14 -21.84 -33.58 -8.53
C ALA A 14 -21.37 -33.42 -9.98
N ASP A 15 -20.38 -32.56 -10.25
CA ASP A 15 -20.04 -32.13 -11.64
C ASP A 15 -18.54 -32.27 -11.98
N GLY A 16 -17.72 -32.83 -11.07
CA GLY A 16 -16.28 -33.03 -11.26
C GLY A 16 -15.45 -31.74 -11.31
N ARG A 17 -16.08 -30.58 -11.10
CA ARG A 17 -15.42 -29.28 -11.03
C ARG A 17 -14.75 -29.11 -9.66
N THR A 18 -13.51 -28.65 -9.66
CA THR A 18 -12.81 -28.28 -8.41
C THR A 18 -12.99 -26.79 -8.20
N SER A 19 -13.56 -26.40 -7.07
CA SER A 19 -13.56 -24.99 -6.64
C SER A 19 -12.49 -24.77 -5.59
N VAL A 20 -11.95 -23.55 -5.54
CA VAL A 20 -10.90 -23.16 -4.60
C VAL A 20 -11.34 -21.98 -3.74
N ARG A 21 -10.81 -21.88 -2.53
CA ARG A 21 -10.97 -20.68 -1.68
C ARG A 21 -9.73 -20.45 -0.84
N LEU A 22 -9.53 -19.20 -0.44
CA LEU A 22 -8.46 -18.84 0.48
C LEU A 22 -8.90 -19.13 1.91
N GLY A 23 -8.03 -19.76 2.69
CA GLY A 23 -8.19 -19.99 4.12
C GLY A 23 -7.11 -19.27 4.93
N ILE A 24 -7.43 -18.98 6.18
CA ILE A 24 -6.48 -18.53 7.20
C ILE A 24 -6.40 -19.59 8.29
N ARG A 25 -5.18 -19.94 8.67
CA ARG A 25 -4.89 -20.85 9.76
C ARG A 25 -4.87 -20.09 11.08
N LEU A 26 -5.80 -20.43 11.96
CA LEU A 26 -5.94 -19.82 13.28
C LEU A 26 -5.47 -20.80 14.35
N LYS A 27 -4.53 -20.36 15.19
CA LYS A 27 -4.12 -21.09 16.40
C LYS A 27 -4.66 -20.36 17.63
N ALA A 28 -5.55 -20.99 18.37
CA ALA A 28 -6.13 -20.44 19.60
C ALA A 28 -6.26 -21.52 20.67
N ALA A 29 -5.77 -21.26 21.89
CA ALA A 29 -5.84 -22.18 23.02
C ALA A 29 -5.36 -23.62 22.69
N GLY A 30 -4.27 -23.75 21.92
CA GLY A 30 -3.72 -25.04 21.50
C GLY A 30 -4.49 -25.75 20.37
N HIS A 31 -5.56 -25.15 19.86
CA HIS A 31 -6.34 -25.67 18.73
C HIS A 31 -5.94 -24.94 17.46
N GLU A 32 -5.78 -25.69 16.38
CA GLU A 32 -5.51 -25.18 15.05
C GLU A 32 -6.75 -25.40 14.17
N ALA A 33 -7.24 -24.33 13.54
CA ALA A 33 -8.41 -24.36 12.67
C ALA A 33 -8.10 -23.63 11.36
N LEU A 34 -8.50 -24.23 10.24
CA LEU A 34 -8.41 -23.61 8.92
C LEU A 34 -9.75 -22.95 8.57
N CYS A 35 -9.79 -21.62 8.60
CA CYS A 35 -11.01 -20.84 8.41
C CYS A 35 -11.06 -20.21 7.02
N PRO A 36 -12.12 -20.44 6.23
CA PRO A 36 -12.24 -19.83 4.91
C PRO A 36 -12.47 -18.32 5.00
N VAL A 37 -11.77 -17.55 4.15
CA VAL A 37 -11.87 -16.08 4.09
C VAL A 37 -12.40 -15.55 2.76
N THR A 38 -12.50 -16.40 1.75
CA THR A 38 -13.20 -16.11 0.49
C THR A 38 -14.31 -17.12 0.25
N LYS A 39 -15.21 -16.78 -0.67
CA LYS A 39 -16.18 -17.74 -1.21
C LYS A 39 -15.46 -18.81 -2.06
N PRO A 40 -16.08 -19.98 -2.28
CA PRO A 40 -15.64 -20.90 -3.32
C PRO A 40 -15.59 -20.20 -4.68
N CYS A 41 -14.47 -20.36 -5.38
CA CYS A 41 -14.19 -19.79 -6.68
C CYS A 41 -14.03 -20.93 -7.68
N GLU A 42 -14.81 -20.90 -8.76
CA GLU A 42 -14.78 -21.94 -9.80
C GLU A 42 -13.79 -21.63 -10.93
N THR A 43 -13.35 -20.37 -11.03
CA THR A 43 -12.37 -19.92 -12.02
C THR A 43 -11.28 -19.07 -11.37
N TYR A 44 -10.14 -18.99 -12.04
CA TYR A 44 -9.01 -18.17 -11.60
C TYR A 44 -9.37 -16.68 -11.50
N GLU A 45 -10.14 -16.16 -12.45
CA GLU A 45 -10.51 -14.74 -12.50
C GLU A 45 -11.37 -14.33 -11.29
N ILE A 46 -12.24 -15.23 -10.83
CA ILE A 46 -13.05 -15.00 -9.62
C ILE A 46 -12.14 -15.03 -8.39
N PHE A 47 -11.22 -15.99 -8.32
CA PHE A 47 -10.28 -16.12 -7.19
C PHE A 47 -9.33 -14.91 -7.09
N ASP A 48 -8.78 -14.47 -8.22
CA ASP A 48 -7.90 -13.30 -8.32
C ASP A 48 -8.62 -12.02 -7.86
N ARG A 49 -9.88 -11.83 -8.29
CA ARG A 49 -10.71 -10.72 -7.82
C ARG A 49 -10.94 -10.75 -6.31
N GLU A 50 -11.26 -11.91 -5.73
CA GLU A 50 -11.43 -12.05 -4.28
C GLU A 50 -10.12 -11.75 -3.53
N CYS A 51 -8.97 -12.17 -4.06
CA CYS A 51 -7.65 -11.85 -3.51
C CYS A 51 -7.38 -10.34 -3.55
N GLN A 52 -7.67 -9.68 -4.69
CA GLN A 52 -7.47 -8.23 -4.82
C GLN A 52 -8.31 -7.44 -3.81
N ILE A 53 -9.56 -7.86 -3.57
CA ILE A 53 -10.43 -7.24 -2.55
C ILE A 53 -9.79 -7.35 -1.15
N LEU A 54 -9.21 -8.51 -0.80
CA LEU A 54 -8.54 -8.70 0.48
C LEU A 54 -7.27 -7.84 0.60
N ILE A 55 -6.49 -7.73 -0.47
CA ILE A 55 -5.31 -6.86 -0.54
C ILE A 55 -5.72 -5.40 -0.31
N ASP A 56 -6.74 -4.91 -1.03
CA ASP A 56 -7.22 -3.53 -0.91
C ASP A 56 -7.73 -3.23 0.51
N ARG A 57 -8.43 -4.19 1.13
CA ARG A 57 -8.86 -4.10 2.54
C ARG A 57 -7.68 -4.08 3.50
N LEU A 58 -6.67 -4.91 3.30
CA LEU A 58 -5.47 -4.92 4.13
C LEU A 58 -4.72 -3.59 4.01
N GLU A 59 -4.63 -3.03 2.81
CA GLU A 59 -4.06 -1.70 2.61
C GLU A 59 -4.86 -0.60 3.31
N GLN A 60 -6.19 -0.68 3.28
CA GLN A 60 -7.06 0.24 4.02
C GLN A 60 -6.81 0.14 5.54
N ILE A 61 -6.74 -1.07 6.09
CA ILE A 61 -6.44 -1.29 7.51
C ILE A 61 -5.04 -0.74 7.85
N ARG A 62 -4.04 -0.96 6.97
CA ARG A 62 -2.70 -0.38 7.13
C ARG A 62 -2.74 1.15 7.19
N ARG A 63 -3.56 1.81 6.37
CA ARG A 63 -3.77 3.26 6.43
C ARG A 63 -4.46 3.69 7.73
N GLN A 64 -5.47 2.95 8.19
CA GLN A 64 -6.14 3.24 9.45
C GLN A 64 -5.19 3.08 10.64
N ALA A 65 -4.44 1.98 10.70
CA ALA A 65 -3.42 1.74 11.72
C ALA A 65 -2.36 2.84 11.71
N ARG A 66 -1.93 3.30 10.52
CA ARG A 66 -1.04 4.45 10.39
C ARG A 66 -1.62 5.70 11.05
N ASN A 67 -2.88 6.05 10.79
CA ASN A 67 -3.49 7.24 11.39
C ASN A 67 -3.62 7.14 12.92
N LEU A 68 -3.98 5.95 13.43
CA LEU A 68 -4.13 5.70 14.86
C LEU A 68 -2.78 5.69 15.59
N LEU A 69 -1.79 4.97 15.03
CA LEU A 69 -0.45 4.86 15.62
C LEU A 69 0.39 6.13 15.41
N LYS A 70 0.04 6.99 14.44
CA LYS A 70 0.66 8.31 14.24
C LYS A 70 -0.09 9.47 14.94
N SER A 71 -1.11 9.21 15.78
CA SER A 71 -1.81 10.29 16.51
C SER A 71 -0.91 10.96 17.58
N PRO A 72 -1.12 12.26 17.88
CA PRO A 72 -0.33 13.40 17.44
C PRO A 72 0.89 13.68 18.34
N SER A 73 1.90 12.82 18.35
CA SER A 73 3.22 13.23 18.82
C SER A 73 4.00 13.83 17.66
N SER A 74 3.95 15.16 17.55
CA SER A 74 5.06 15.97 17.03
C SER A 74 5.45 15.71 15.57
N VAL A 75 4.68 16.26 14.63
CA VAL A 75 5.11 17.15 13.55
C VAL A 75 3.91 17.23 12.61
N ARG A 76 3.37 18.44 12.50
CA ARG A 76 2.34 18.79 11.53
C ARG A 76 2.96 18.64 10.14
N GLY A 77 2.98 17.41 9.63
CA GLY A 77 3.18 17.15 8.21
C GLY A 77 2.16 18.01 7.48
N PRO A 78 2.59 18.76 6.45
CA PRO A 78 1.76 19.81 5.93
C PRO A 78 0.48 19.21 5.34
N ALA A 79 -0.66 19.85 5.61
CA ALA A 79 -1.97 19.32 5.24
C ALA A 79 -2.11 19.33 3.71
N ILE A 80 -1.82 18.19 3.09
CA ILE A 80 -1.94 18.02 1.65
C ILE A 80 -3.41 17.79 1.34
N ASP A 81 -4.08 18.85 0.91
CA ASP A 81 -5.48 18.83 0.47
C ASP A 81 -5.65 17.89 -0.74
N PRO A 82 -6.75 17.12 -0.87
CA PRO A 82 -7.02 16.28 -2.04
C PRO A 82 -6.91 17.00 -3.39
N ASP A 83 -7.18 18.30 -3.47
CA ASP A 83 -7.19 19.05 -4.74
C ASP A 83 -5.85 19.73 -5.09
N MET A 84 -4.84 19.61 -4.23
CA MET A 84 -3.50 20.18 -4.50
C MET A 84 -2.83 19.52 -5.70
N SER A 85 -2.30 20.36 -6.60
CA SER A 85 -1.50 19.97 -7.75
C SER A 85 -0.13 19.39 -7.35
N ALA A 86 0.51 18.65 -8.26
CA ALA A 86 1.83 18.05 -8.03
C ALA A 86 2.91 19.09 -7.65
N LYS A 87 2.83 20.29 -8.23
CA LYS A 87 3.71 21.41 -7.91
C LYS A 87 3.51 21.90 -6.48
N GLU A 88 2.26 22.14 -6.08
CA GLU A 88 1.95 22.64 -4.73
C GLU A 88 2.35 21.63 -3.65
N ILE A 89 2.15 20.34 -3.92
CA ILE A 89 2.62 19.26 -3.05
C ILE A 89 4.15 19.30 -2.93
N TRP A 90 4.85 19.44 -4.06
CA TRP A 90 6.31 19.50 -4.06
C TRP A 90 6.86 20.74 -3.34
N ASP A 91 6.28 21.91 -3.57
CA ASP A 91 6.67 23.16 -2.90
C ASP A 91 6.52 23.01 -1.37
N LEU A 92 5.43 22.38 -0.94
CA LEU A 92 5.13 22.11 0.46
C LEU A 92 6.10 21.10 1.08
N LEU A 93 6.36 19.97 0.41
CA LEU A 93 7.37 18.99 0.83
C LEU A 93 8.78 19.60 0.87
N SER A 94 9.06 20.53 -0.05
CA SER A 94 10.34 21.21 -0.13
C SER A 94 10.61 22.12 1.08
N THR A 95 9.58 22.55 1.80
CA THR A 95 9.75 23.31 3.06
C THR A 95 10.25 22.48 4.25
N ILE A 96 10.11 21.15 4.20
CA ILE A 96 10.47 20.26 5.32
C ILE A 96 11.99 20.12 5.42
N THR A 97 12.62 20.71 6.44
CA THR A 97 14.10 20.71 6.54
C THR A 97 14.68 19.37 6.97
N ASP A 98 13.93 18.62 7.80
CA ASP A 98 14.32 17.29 8.24
C ASP A 98 14.12 16.26 7.12
N GLU A 99 15.21 15.60 6.73
CA GLU A 99 15.22 14.65 5.62
C GLU A 99 14.38 13.41 5.89
N ALA A 100 14.41 12.86 7.12
CA ALA A 100 13.64 11.68 7.47
C ALA A 100 12.14 11.98 7.46
N VAL A 101 11.75 13.18 7.94
CA VAL A 101 10.37 13.66 7.87
C VAL A 101 9.95 13.93 6.43
N TRP A 102 10.84 14.45 5.60
CA TRP A 102 10.56 14.72 4.19
C TRP A 102 10.32 13.44 3.38
N VAL A 103 11.19 12.43 3.54
CA VAL A 103 11.03 11.10 2.93
C VAL A 103 9.73 10.44 3.41
N ALA A 104 9.48 10.46 4.72
CA ALA A 104 8.27 9.89 5.29
C ALA A 104 7.00 10.59 4.76
N ALA A 105 7.01 11.91 4.61
CA ALA A 105 5.90 12.69 4.09
C ALA A 105 5.64 12.41 2.60
N PHE A 106 6.67 12.30 1.78
CA PHE A 106 6.53 11.89 0.38
C PHE A 106 5.96 10.46 0.27
N ASN A 107 6.53 9.51 1.01
CA ASN A 107 6.09 8.11 1.02
C ASN A 107 4.69 7.91 1.65
N ASP A 108 4.15 8.92 2.33
CA ASP A 108 2.78 8.92 2.86
C ASP A 108 1.72 9.16 1.78
N LEU A 109 2.10 9.82 0.68
CA LEU A 109 1.23 10.06 -0.46
C LEU A 109 0.76 8.75 -1.11
N ASN A 110 -0.46 8.76 -1.65
CA ASN A 110 -0.93 7.65 -2.47
C ASN A 110 -0.08 7.50 -3.73
N LEU A 111 -0.10 6.31 -4.34
CA LEU A 111 0.78 5.98 -5.48
C LEU A 111 0.61 6.94 -6.65
N SER A 112 -0.65 7.31 -6.98
CA SER A 112 -0.94 8.24 -8.07
C SER A 112 -0.30 9.61 -7.84
N ARG A 113 -0.41 10.14 -6.62
CA ARG A 113 0.19 11.43 -6.24
C ARG A 113 1.70 11.36 -6.17
N ARG A 114 2.29 10.27 -5.65
CA ARG A 114 3.76 10.09 -5.67
C ARG A 114 4.31 10.12 -7.09
N LYS A 115 3.65 9.43 -8.02
CA LYS A 115 4.03 9.46 -9.43
C LYS A 115 3.89 10.85 -10.05
N ALA A 116 2.77 11.54 -9.80
CA ALA A 116 2.57 12.89 -10.32
C ALA A 116 3.61 13.90 -9.79
N VAL A 117 3.93 13.82 -8.49
CA VAL A 117 4.97 14.66 -7.87
C VAL A 117 6.35 14.29 -8.42
N ALA A 118 6.69 13.00 -8.51
CA ALA A 118 7.96 12.56 -9.08
C ALA A 118 8.13 13.01 -10.52
N GLU A 119 7.08 12.89 -11.34
CA GLU A 119 7.08 13.39 -12.72
C GLU A 119 7.33 14.89 -12.75
N HIS A 120 6.62 15.68 -11.93
CA HIS A 120 6.86 17.12 -11.82
C HIS A 120 8.31 17.44 -11.45
N VAL A 121 8.89 16.77 -10.46
CA VAL A 121 10.28 17.01 -10.03
C VAL A 121 11.27 16.66 -11.14
N LEU A 122 11.11 15.50 -11.78
CA LEU A 122 12.05 15.02 -12.78
C LEU A 122 11.98 15.79 -14.10
N THR A 123 10.87 16.47 -14.38
CA THR A 123 10.65 17.19 -15.65
C THR A 123 10.69 18.72 -15.51
N HIS A 124 10.28 19.27 -14.37
CA HIS A 124 10.13 20.72 -14.19
C HIS A 124 11.08 21.32 -13.14
N CYS A 125 11.69 20.52 -12.27
CA CYS A 125 12.66 21.01 -11.28
C CYS A 125 14.10 20.79 -11.74
N ASN A 126 15.02 21.59 -11.19
CA ASN A 126 16.44 21.41 -11.45
C ASN A 126 17.00 20.21 -10.66
N ILE A 127 16.99 19.03 -11.28
CA ILE A 127 17.48 17.78 -10.66
C ILE A 127 19.00 17.72 -10.43
N PHE A 128 19.75 18.75 -10.81
CA PHE A 128 21.20 18.83 -10.59
C PHE A 128 21.58 19.67 -9.37
N SER A 129 20.60 20.30 -8.71
CA SER A 129 20.86 21.08 -7.49
C SER A 129 19.69 21.08 -6.51
N GLY A 130 20.00 21.36 -5.24
CA GLY A 130 19.00 21.47 -4.18
C GLY A 130 18.26 20.16 -3.89
N LYS A 131 17.02 20.27 -3.39
CA LYS A 131 16.21 19.11 -3.00
C LYS A 131 15.82 18.19 -4.15
N ALA A 132 15.67 18.74 -5.36
CA ALA A 132 15.33 17.92 -6.54
C ALA A 132 16.46 16.94 -6.91
N ALA A 133 17.72 17.31 -6.66
CA ALA A 133 18.86 16.40 -6.83
C ALA A 133 18.90 15.28 -5.78
N VAL A 134 18.60 15.62 -4.52
CA VAL A 134 18.50 14.60 -3.46
C VAL A 134 17.34 13.65 -3.77
N PHE A 135 16.21 14.19 -4.23
CA PHE A 135 15.05 13.40 -4.65
C PHE A 135 15.39 12.44 -5.78
N SER A 136 15.99 12.92 -6.87
CA SER A 136 16.30 12.10 -8.04
C SER A 136 17.27 10.96 -7.72
N SER A 137 18.17 11.15 -6.76
CA SER A 137 19.11 10.11 -6.32
C SER A 137 18.48 8.99 -5.49
N ARG A 138 17.34 9.26 -4.84
CA ARG A 138 16.69 8.31 -3.92
C ARG A 138 15.42 7.70 -4.45
N TYR A 139 14.73 8.42 -5.32
CA TYR A 139 13.47 7.96 -5.88
C TYR A 139 13.66 6.68 -6.71
N ASP A 140 12.99 5.62 -6.29
CA ASP A 140 12.90 4.36 -7.02
C ASP A 140 11.67 4.40 -7.95
N SER A 141 11.92 4.48 -9.25
CA SER A 141 10.88 4.52 -10.28
C SER A 141 10.04 3.25 -10.37
N LYS A 142 10.51 2.11 -9.86
CA LYS A 142 9.77 0.84 -9.85
C LYS A 142 8.73 0.80 -8.74
N THR A 143 9.10 1.23 -7.54
CA THR A 143 8.23 1.21 -6.35
C THR A 143 7.49 2.53 -6.12
N GLY A 144 7.94 3.61 -6.75
CA GLY A 144 7.44 4.96 -6.58
C GLY A 144 7.75 5.57 -5.20
N LEU A 145 8.74 5.02 -4.48
CA LEU A 145 9.14 5.45 -3.14
C LEU A 145 10.48 6.20 -3.20
N MET A 146 10.76 7.00 -2.16
CA MET A 146 12.08 7.54 -1.84
C MET A 146 12.76 6.77 -0.71
#